data_AF-A0A255U0J5-F1
#
_entry.id   AF-A0A255U0J5-F1
#
_cell.length_a   1.000
_cell.length_b   1.000
_cell.length_c   1.000
_cell.angle_alpha   90.00
_cell.angle_beta   90.00
_cell.angle_gamma   90.00
#
_symmetry.space_group_name_H-M   'P 1'
#
loop_
_entity.id
_entity.type
_entity.pdbx_description
1 polymer ?
#
loop_
_entity_poly.entity_id
_entity_poly.type
_entity_poly.pdbx_seq_one_letter_code
_entity_poly.pdbx_strand_id
1 'polypeptide(L)'
;MRIYDEIPTSVLAQFSTLKIEQAPNFRDFRQAFRAKLGRNFVVPANSFDNVKGEFPIGFFIWHLGEETIFTQTITDIFDAKGNCLGNKTLIAYDSFNSINDWIISTRNRPGERNIGFMSAKGNDFQNTNYIFIINDKKQLPHPRGTWITTKNIKEISIYLAVRHSIEATWLNDRDQFLYPNDGWKSDREFQNNCLVFTLFSNSNNIQSQHGTNHWIPFSEEEVGAQDNFESHFMHDFIMGKVKEEKPQQEGTIQDLFTEQEAQTPDGNSFTPTEPLKFSQEAQAVLDAGRDLWRYYHKQAGANPNASYYDIKMHFQGTKTTKSGKVQMNSTSEDATYNALLADLRQSMKLLAAHIEPKVYDYGFLKK
;
A
#
# COMPACT_ATOMS: atom_id res chain seq x y z
N MET A 1 -6.89 34.98 3.09
CA MET A 1 -8.15 35.60 3.55
C MET A 1 -7.96 37.08 3.80
N ARG A 2 -7.34 37.55 4.89
CA ARG A 2 -7.19 39.01 5.13
C ARG A 2 -6.72 39.85 3.93
N ILE A 3 -5.66 39.45 3.22
CA ILE A 3 -5.20 40.18 2.02
C ILE A 3 -6.27 40.19 0.91
N TYR A 4 -6.97 39.08 0.72
CA TYR A 4 -8.06 38.94 -0.25
C TYR A 4 -9.27 39.80 0.10
N ASP A 5 -9.61 39.88 1.39
CA ASP A 5 -10.79 40.62 1.87
C ASP A 5 -10.51 42.14 1.97
N GLU A 6 -9.32 42.53 2.45
CA GLU A 6 -8.95 43.92 2.72
C GLU A 6 -8.34 44.62 1.50
N ILE A 7 -7.77 43.87 0.54
CA ILE A 7 -7.11 44.41 -0.67
C ILE A 7 -7.51 43.61 -1.93
N PRO A 8 -8.81 43.54 -2.27
CA PRO A 8 -9.36 42.58 -3.25
C PRO A 8 -8.92 42.79 -4.69
N THR A 9 -8.31 43.94 -5.04
CA THR A 9 -7.81 44.20 -6.41
C THR A 9 -6.31 43.96 -6.55
N SER A 10 -5.64 43.47 -5.50
CA SER A 10 -4.19 43.24 -5.53
C SER A 10 -3.79 42.00 -6.34
N VAL A 11 -2.50 41.91 -6.66
CA VAL A 11 -1.86 40.70 -7.15
C VAL A 11 -1.04 40.11 -6.00
N LEU A 12 -1.37 38.90 -5.59
CA LEU A 12 -0.75 38.22 -4.47
C LEU A 12 0.28 37.19 -4.97
N ALA A 13 1.54 37.38 -4.59
CA ALA A 13 2.55 36.34 -4.74
C ALA A 13 2.57 35.45 -3.48
N GLN A 14 2.31 34.15 -3.67
CA GLN A 14 2.37 33.13 -2.64
C GLN A 14 3.59 32.25 -2.86
N PHE A 15 4.31 31.99 -1.78
CA PHE A 15 5.35 30.97 -1.70
C PHE A 15 5.01 29.99 -0.58
N SER A 16 4.69 28.74 -0.91
CA SER A 16 4.33 27.73 0.10
C SER A 16 4.37 26.29 -0.44
N THR A 17 4.13 25.33 0.44
CA THR A 17 3.75 23.97 0.01
C THR A 17 2.44 23.99 -0.78
N LEU A 18 2.18 22.94 -1.55
CA LEU A 18 1.04 22.84 -2.49
C LEU A 18 -0.33 22.55 -1.83
N LYS A 19 -0.54 22.95 -0.57
CA LYS A 19 -1.74 22.58 0.19
C LYS A 19 -2.97 23.36 -0.26
N ILE A 20 -2.81 24.63 -0.59
CA ILE A 20 -3.92 25.49 -1.06
C ILE A 20 -4.50 24.95 -2.37
N GLU A 21 -3.65 24.39 -3.21
CA GLU A 21 -3.98 23.90 -4.54
C GLU A 21 -4.51 22.47 -4.47
N GLN A 22 -3.87 21.58 -3.69
CA GLN A 22 -4.12 20.14 -3.76
C GLN A 22 -4.74 19.50 -2.50
N ALA A 23 -4.49 20.02 -1.30
CA ALA A 23 -4.88 19.28 -0.09
C ALA A 23 -6.42 19.22 0.05
N PRO A 24 -7.04 18.04 0.23
CA PRO A 24 -8.50 17.93 0.35
C PRO A 24 -9.10 18.79 1.48
N ASN A 25 -8.38 18.91 2.61
CA ASN A 25 -8.80 19.73 3.75
C ASN A 25 -8.82 21.25 3.48
N PHE A 26 -8.32 21.70 2.32
CA PHE A 26 -8.38 23.11 1.88
C PHE A 26 -9.57 23.39 0.96
N ARG A 27 -10.52 22.44 0.81
CA ARG A 27 -11.73 22.63 0.02
C ARG A 27 -12.49 23.90 0.38
N ASP A 28 -12.84 24.07 1.66
CA ASP A 28 -13.61 25.24 2.11
C ASP A 28 -12.82 26.54 1.93
N PHE A 29 -11.49 26.47 2.09
CA PHE A 29 -10.61 27.59 1.76
C PHE A 29 -10.70 27.96 0.28
N ARG A 30 -10.63 27.00 -0.65
CA ARG A 30 -10.76 27.26 -2.10
C ARG A 30 -12.15 27.77 -2.49
N GLN A 31 -13.20 27.39 -1.74
CA GLN A 31 -14.55 27.92 -1.95
C GLN A 31 -14.67 29.39 -1.54
N ALA A 32 -13.89 29.83 -0.56
CA ALA A 32 -13.86 31.22 -0.08
C ALA A 32 -12.82 32.09 -0.82
N PHE A 33 -11.61 31.57 -1.03
CA PHE A 33 -10.52 32.23 -1.73
C PHE A 33 -10.65 31.99 -3.24
N ARG A 34 -11.46 32.82 -3.90
CA ARG A 34 -11.79 32.69 -5.32
C ARG A 34 -10.88 33.52 -6.22
N ALA A 35 -9.62 33.69 -5.86
CA ALA A 35 -8.69 34.42 -6.73
C ALA A 35 -8.33 33.57 -7.95
N LYS A 36 -8.19 34.20 -9.12
CA LYS A 36 -7.71 33.51 -10.31
C LYS A 36 -6.21 33.26 -10.22
N LEU A 37 -5.80 32.02 -10.39
CA LEU A 37 -4.38 31.68 -10.50
C LEU A 37 -3.82 32.11 -11.85
N GLY A 38 -2.72 32.85 -11.82
CA GLY A 38 -1.91 33.22 -12.97
C GLY A 38 -0.67 32.33 -13.09
N ARG A 39 0.48 32.96 -13.38
CA ARG A 39 1.75 32.24 -13.55
C ARG A 39 2.17 31.54 -12.26
N ASN A 40 2.70 30.34 -12.41
CA ASN A 40 3.17 29.53 -11.29
C ASN A 40 4.26 28.55 -11.72
N PHE A 41 5.11 28.19 -10.77
CA PHE A 41 6.11 27.15 -10.94
C PHE A 41 6.39 26.43 -9.61
N VAL A 42 6.95 25.23 -9.70
CA VAL A 42 7.28 24.40 -8.55
C VAL A 42 8.73 23.91 -8.61
N VAL A 43 9.38 23.88 -7.45
CA VAL A 43 10.77 23.44 -7.27
C VAL A 43 10.87 22.50 -6.05
N PRO A 44 11.93 21.69 -5.91
CA PRO A 44 12.15 20.92 -4.70
C PRO A 44 12.48 21.85 -3.53
N ALA A 45 11.88 21.64 -2.36
CA ALA A 45 12.07 22.52 -1.20
C ALA A 45 13.51 22.55 -0.68
N ASN A 46 14.30 21.49 -0.90
CA ASN A 46 15.72 21.45 -0.57
C ASN A 46 16.61 22.28 -1.51
N SER A 47 16.04 23.06 -2.44
CA SER A 47 16.75 24.12 -3.15
C SER A 47 17.04 25.35 -2.29
N PHE A 48 16.40 25.46 -1.12
CA PHE A 48 16.57 26.59 -0.19
C PHE A 48 17.49 26.23 0.97
N ASP A 49 18.31 27.21 1.38
CA ASP A 49 19.23 27.05 2.50
C ASP A 49 18.50 26.55 3.76
N ASN A 50 19.13 25.60 4.45
CA ASN A 50 18.64 24.97 5.69
C ASN A 50 17.39 24.09 5.56
N VAL A 51 16.90 23.79 4.35
CA VAL A 51 15.81 22.83 4.14
C VAL A 51 16.39 21.45 3.78
N LYS A 52 16.16 20.46 4.67
CA LYS A 52 16.57 19.07 4.44
C LYS A 52 15.46 18.18 3.86
N GLY A 53 14.22 18.66 3.88
CA GLY A 53 13.06 17.87 3.49
C GLY A 53 12.90 17.79 1.97
N GLU A 54 12.42 16.63 1.49
CA GLU A 54 12.16 16.37 0.09
C GLU A 54 10.66 16.47 -0.20
N PHE A 55 10.21 17.69 -0.49
CA PHE A 55 8.81 17.99 -0.82
C PHE A 55 8.74 19.14 -1.81
N PRO A 56 7.62 19.37 -2.51
CA PRO A 56 7.51 20.43 -3.49
C PRO A 56 7.14 21.74 -2.81
N ILE A 57 7.75 22.82 -3.28
CA ILE A 57 7.40 24.19 -2.91
C ILE A 57 7.01 24.93 -4.18
N GLY A 58 5.91 25.67 -4.12
CA GLY A 58 5.34 26.36 -5.27
C GLY A 58 5.36 27.88 -5.08
N PHE A 59 5.50 28.56 -6.22
CA PHE A 59 5.34 29.99 -6.36
C PHE A 59 4.11 30.26 -7.21
N PHE A 60 3.18 31.03 -6.69
CA PHE A 60 1.88 31.25 -7.31
C PHE A 60 1.55 32.74 -7.34
N ILE A 61 1.16 33.24 -8.50
CA ILE A 61 0.68 34.60 -8.68
C ILE A 61 -0.85 34.57 -8.76
N TRP A 62 -1.53 35.10 -7.76
CA TRP A 62 -2.98 35.14 -7.69
C TRP A 62 -3.51 36.54 -8.00
N HIS A 63 -4.45 36.63 -8.93
CA HIS A 63 -5.16 37.84 -9.29
C HIS A 63 -6.43 37.93 -8.45
N LEU A 64 -6.43 38.74 -7.39
CA LEU A 64 -7.52 38.76 -6.42
C LEU A 64 -8.80 39.41 -6.99
N GLY A 65 -8.64 40.32 -7.96
CA GLY A 65 -9.76 41.02 -8.61
C GLY A 65 -10.48 40.21 -9.69
N GLU A 66 -10.03 38.98 -9.95
CA GLU A 66 -10.68 38.06 -10.87
C GLU A 66 -11.21 36.86 -10.10
N GLU A 67 -12.54 36.70 -10.07
CA GLU A 67 -13.18 35.62 -9.34
C GLU A 67 -13.18 34.31 -10.13
N THR A 68 -12.56 33.26 -9.57
CA THR A 68 -12.55 31.90 -10.12
C THR A 68 -12.31 30.90 -8.98
N ILE A 69 -13.08 29.82 -8.94
CA ILE A 69 -12.79 28.69 -8.04
C ILE A 69 -11.67 27.86 -8.68
N PHE A 70 -10.57 27.70 -7.96
CA PHE A 70 -9.46 26.87 -8.41
C PHE A 70 -9.88 25.40 -8.50
N THR A 71 -9.68 24.79 -9.68
CA THR A 71 -9.95 23.36 -9.92
C THR A 71 -8.70 22.61 -10.35
N GLN A 72 -7.93 23.18 -11.28
CA GLN A 72 -6.63 22.66 -11.69
C GLN A 72 -5.78 23.74 -12.38
N THR A 73 -4.48 23.52 -12.46
CA THR A 73 -3.56 24.28 -13.32
C THR A 73 -2.46 23.39 -13.85
N ILE A 74 -1.84 23.78 -14.96
CA ILE A 74 -0.54 23.26 -15.38
C ILE A 74 0.53 24.18 -14.78
N THR A 75 1.53 23.60 -14.12
CA THR A 75 2.68 24.31 -13.53
C THR A 75 3.95 23.93 -14.26
N ASP A 76 4.89 24.87 -14.37
CA ASP A 76 6.27 24.57 -14.75
C ASP A 76 7.01 23.92 -13.57
N ILE A 77 7.83 22.92 -13.84
CA ILE A 77 8.64 22.21 -12.85
C ILE A 77 10.12 22.48 -13.11
N PHE A 78 10.85 22.88 -12.08
CA PHE A 78 12.30 23.05 -12.15
C PHE A 78 13.02 22.20 -11.10
N ASP A 79 14.24 21.76 -11.43
CA ASP A 79 15.15 21.17 -10.45
C ASP A 79 15.81 22.24 -9.55
N ALA A 80 16.60 21.80 -8.57
CA ALA A 80 17.31 22.70 -7.65
C ALA A 80 18.37 23.60 -8.33
N LYS A 81 18.75 23.32 -9.59
CA LYS A 81 19.69 24.10 -10.39
C LYS A 81 18.98 25.06 -11.35
N GLY A 82 17.65 25.07 -11.37
CA GLY A 82 16.84 25.88 -12.28
C GLY A 82 16.66 25.27 -13.68
N ASN A 83 16.99 24.00 -13.90
CA ASN A 83 16.71 23.33 -15.17
C ASN A 83 15.22 22.98 -15.23
N CYS A 84 14.59 23.23 -16.39
CA CYS A 84 13.20 22.84 -16.62
C CYS A 84 13.09 21.32 -16.75
N LEU A 85 12.22 20.71 -15.92
CA LEU A 85 11.88 19.29 -15.94
C LEU A 85 10.57 19.01 -16.71
N GLY A 86 9.93 20.05 -17.24
CA GLY A 86 8.67 19.98 -17.94
C GLY A 86 7.51 20.54 -17.11
N ASN A 87 6.32 19.99 -17.32
CA ASN A 87 5.09 20.48 -16.71
C ASN A 87 4.40 19.39 -15.89
N LYS A 88 3.67 19.81 -14.85
CA LYS A 88 2.80 18.94 -14.04
C LYS A 88 1.43 19.58 -13.87
N THR A 89 0.38 18.78 -13.84
CA THR A 89 -0.95 19.25 -13.50
C THR A 89 -1.12 19.24 -11.97
N LEU A 90 -1.47 20.38 -11.38
CA LEU A 90 -1.94 20.45 -9.99
C LEU A 90 -3.47 20.42 -10.00
N ILE A 91 -4.07 19.54 -9.21
CA ILE A 91 -5.52 19.31 -9.19
C ILE A 91 -6.05 19.58 -7.78
N ALA A 92 -7.17 20.29 -7.67
CA ALA A 92 -7.95 20.38 -6.45
C ALA A 92 -8.77 19.10 -6.27
N TYR A 93 -8.47 18.33 -5.23
CA TYR A 93 -9.12 17.04 -5.00
C TYR A 93 -10.50 17.16 -4.30
N ASP A 94 -11.23 18.27 -4.48
CA ASP A 94 -12.43 18.63 -3.71
C ASP A 94 -13.63 17.67 -3.89
N SER A 95 -13.71 17.05 -5.06
CA SER A 95 -14.81 16.16 -5.48
C SER A 95 -14.40 14.69 -5.55
N PHE A 96 -13.21 14.33 -5.06
CA PHE A 96 -12.71 12.96 -5.14
C PHE A 96 -12.83 12.24 -3.80
N ASN A 97 -13.29 10.99 -3.86
CA ASN A 97 -13.18 10.08 -2.73
C ASN A 97 -11.74 9.55 -2.64
N SER A 98 -11.26 9.36 -1.43
CA SER A 98 -9.91 8.86 -1.17
C SER A 98 -9.84 7.33 -1.30
N ILE A 99 -8.63 6.80 -1.44
CA ILE A 99 -8.38 5.35 -1.34
C ILE A 99 -8.80 4.78 0.04
N ASN A 100 -8.83 5.62 1.08
CA ASN A 100 -9.32 5.24 2.41
C ASN A 100 -10.85 5.03 2.42
N ASP A 101 -11.60 5.88 1.71
CA ASP A 101 -13.05 5.70 1.56
C ASP A 101 -13.34 4.39 0.80
N TRP A 102 -12.53 4.07 -0.21
CA TRP A 102 -12.60 2.79 -0.90
C TRP A 102 -12.37 1.61 0.03
N ILE A 103 -11.24 1.55 0.76
CA ILE A 103 -10.98 0.38 1.60
C ILE A 103 -12.00 0.24 2.74
N ILE A 104 -12.55 1.35 3.26
CA ILE A 104 -13.65 1.31 4.25
C ILE A 104 -14.89 0.63 3.67
N SER A 105 -15.23 0.90 2.41
CA SER A 105 -16.39 0.30 1.74
C SER A 105 -16.29 -1.22 1.55
N THR A 106 -15.11 -1.81 1.76
CA THR A 106 -14.86 -3.25 1.57
C THR A 106 -14.98 -4.09 2.85
N ARG A 107 -15.21 -3.45 4.01
CA ARG A 107 -15.14 -4.06 5.36
C ARG A 107 -16.43 -4.79 5.78
N ASN A 108 -16.35 -5.51 6.90
CA ASN A 108 -17.46 -6.11 7.65
C ASN A 108 -18.23 -7.19 6.86
N ARG A 109 -17.50 -8.15 6.26
CA ARG A 109 -18.11 -9.23 5.49
C ARG A 109 -18.55 -10.36 6.44
N PRO A 110 -19.76 -10.94 6.29
CA PRO A 110 -20.23 -12.02 7.15
C PRO A 110 -19.26 -13.21 7.16
N GLY A 111 -18.97 -13.78 8.33
CA GLY A 111 -18.09 -14.96 8.48
C GLY A 111 -16.61 -14.70 8.20
N GLU A 112 -16.16 -13.44 8.31
CA GLU A 112 -14.74 -13.10 8.16
C GLU A 112 -13.93 -13.47 9.41
N ARG A 113 -12.71 -13.97 9.22
CA ARG A 113 -11.75 -14.25 10.30
C ARG A 113 -10.56 -13.31 10.18
N ASN A 114 -10.13 -12.74 11.30
CA ASN A 114 -8.99 -11.82 11.34
C ASN A 114 -7.68 -12.59 11.11
N ILE A 115 -6.85 -12.08 10.21
CA ILE A 115 -5.51 -12.62 9.90
C ILE A 115 -4.41 -11.55 9.98
N GLY A 116 -4.76 -10.32 10.33
CA GLY A 116 -3.83 -9.21 10.49
C GLY A 116 -4.55 -7.87 10.64
N PHE A 117 -3.80 -6.78 10.76
CA PHE A 117 -4.30 -5.41 10.77
C PHE A 117 -3.42 -4.53 9.89
N MET A 118 -4.03 -3.77 8.98
CA MET A 118 -3.34 -2.79 8.15
C MET A 118 -3.48 -1.40 8.77
N SER A 119 -2.36 -0.82 9.20
CA SER A 119 -2.28 0.61 9.52
C SER A 119 -2.47 1.44 8.25
N ALA A 120 -3.35 2.42 8.31
CA ALA A 120 -3.60 3.36 7.22
C ALA A 120 -3.81 4.77 7.78
N LYS A 121 -2.92 5.70 7.41
CA LYS A 121 -2.98 7.12 7.78
C LYS A 121 -2.70 7.97 6.56
N GLY A 122 -3.57 8.95 6.31
CA GLY A 122 -3.49 9.80 5.11
C GLY A 122 -3.73 9.00 3.84
N ASN A 123 -3.77 9.70 2.71
CA ASN A 123 -3.97 9.11 1.39
C ASN A 123 -2.98 9.71 0.37
N ASP A 124 -1.87 10.30 0.81
CA ASP A 124 -0.85 10.92 -0.03
C ASP A 124 0.52 10.23 0.14
N PHE A 125 1.50 10.56 -0.70
CA PHE A 125 2.86 10.00 -0.60
C PHE A 125 3.58 10.41 0.70
N GLN A 126 3.33 11.62 1.22
CA GLN A 126 3.89 12.10 2.48
C GLN A 126 3.65 11.13 3.65
N ASN A 127 2.50 10.45 3.66
CA ASN A 127 2.12 9.53 4.73
C ASN A 127 2.36 8.04 4.40
N THR A 128 3.04 7.69 3.31
CA THR A 128 3.28 6.29 2.89
C THR A 128 3.96 5.42 3.97
N ASN A 129 4.86 5.98 4.77
CA ASN A 129 5.54 5.25 5.85
C ASN A 129 4.61 4.80 7.00
N TYR A 130 3.39 5.33 7.08
CA TYR A 130 2.39 4.90 8.06
C TYR A 130 1.48 3.78 7.54
N ILE A 131 1.74 3.28 6.33
CA ILE A 131 0.98 2.23 5.67
C ILE A 131 1.74 0.91 5.77
N PHE A 132 1.31 0.04 6.69
CA PHE A 132 1.96 -1.24 6.93
C PHE A 132 1.01 -2.24 7.59
N ILE A 133 1.33 -3.52 7.49
CA ILE A 133 0.60 -4.64 8.07
C ILE A 133 1.30 -5.09 9.36
N ILE A 134 0.52 -5.44 10.38
CA ILE A 134 0.91 -6.02 11.67
C ILE A 134 -0.10 -7.08 12.09
N ASN A 135 0.16 -7.87 13.13
CA ASN A 135 -0.73 -8.96 13.54
C ASN A 135 -2.05 -8.43 14.15
N ASP A 136 -1.98 -7.48 15.08
CA ASP A 136 -3.15 -6.96 15.80
C ASP A 136 -3.05 -5.45 16.03
N LYS A 137 -4.20 -4.75 15.93
CA LYS A 137 -4.29 -3.31 16.18
C LYS A 137 -3.77 -2.88 17.57
N LYS A 138 -3.78 -3.78 18.57
CA LYS A 138 -3.27 -3.56 19.94
C LYS A 138 -1.76 -3.27 19.96
N GLN A 139 -1.03 -3.61 18.90
CA GLN A 139 0.38 -3.23 18.75
C GLN A 139 0.57 -1.72 18.50
N LEU A 140 -0.51 -0.95 18.28
CA LEU A 140 -0.47 0.49 18.08
C LEU A 140 -1.15 1.23 19.23
N PRO A 141 -0.58 2.35 19.73
CA PRO A 141 -1.21 3.16 20.78
C PRO A 141 -2.51 3.83 20.31
N HIS A 142 -2.57 4.24 19.04
CA HIS A 142 -3.74 4.87 18.42
C HIS A 142 -4.00 4.22 17.06
N PRO A 143 -4.60 3.02 17.03
CA PRO A 143 -4.77 2.26 15.79
C PRO A 143 -5.69 3.01 14.82
N ARG A 144 -5.17 3.29 13.62
CA ARG A 144 -5.93 3.81 12.48
C ARG A 144 -5.69 2.88 11.30
N GLY A 145 -6.75 2.30 10.75
CA GLY A 145 -6.57 1.24 9.78
C GLY A 145 -7.78 0.34 9.57
N THR A 146 -7.54 -0.82 8.98
CA THR A 146 -8.52 -1.86 8.62
C THR A 146 -8.06 -3.21 9.17
N TRP A 147 -8.98 -4.00 9.72
CA TRP A 147 -8.71 -5.42 9.96
C TRP A 147 -8.54 -6.16 8.63
N ILE A 148 -7.50 -6.97 8.53
CA ILE A 148 -7.28 -7.86 7.41
C ILE A 148 -7.94 -9.18 7.76
N THR A 149 -8.77 -9.67 6.86
CA THR A 149 -9.57 -10.85 7.07
C THR A 149 -9.43 -11.82 5.91
N THR A 150 -9.85 -13.05 6.14
CA THR A 150 -9.93 -14.08 5.11
C THR A 150 -10.78 -13.67 3.90
N LYS A 151 -11.62 -12.64 4.04
CA LYS A 151 -12.55 -12.18 3.01
C LYS A 151 -12.17 -10.86 2.34
N ASN A 152 -11.15 -10.12 2.80
CA ASN A 152 -10.78 -8.82 2.22
C ASN A 152 -9.29 -8.72 1.81
N ILE A 153 -8.58 -9.85 1.79
CA ILE A 153 -7.14 -9.89 1.50
C ILE A 153 -6.80 -9.30 0.13
N LYS A 154 -7.65 -9.49 -0.89
CA LYS A 154 -7.42 -8.95 -2.24
C LYS A 154 -7.40 -7.42 -2.24
N GLU A 155 -8.39 -6.79 -1.60
CA GLU A 155 -8.50 -5.35 -1.52
C GLU A 155 -7.38 -4.73 -0.67
N ILE A 156 -7.01 -5.39 0.43
CA ILE A 156 -5.86 -4.99 1.26
C ILE A 156 -4.56 -5.11 0.48
N SER A 157 -4.37 -6.18 -0.29
CA SER A 157 -3.18 -6.36 -1.12
C SER A 157 -3.07 -5.31 -2.21
N ILE A 158 -4.17 -4.98 -2.88
CA ILE A 158 -4.21 -3.88 -3.85
C ILE A 158 -3.87 -2.56 -3.16
N TYR A 159 -4.50 -2.27 -2.00
CA TYR A 159 -4.23 -1.05 -1.25
C TYR A 159 -2.73 -0.92 -0.91
N LEU A 160 -2.12 -1.97 -0.36
CA LEU A 160 -0.71 -1.93 0.03
C LEU A 160 0.19 -1.80 -1.20
N ALA A 161 -0.06 -2.60 -2.25
CA ALA A 161 0.75 -2.59 -3.46
C ALA A 161 0.71 -1.23 -4.16
N VAL A 162 -0.49 -0.69 -4.42
CA VAL A 162 -0.67 0.65 -5.00
C VAL A 162 0.10 1.72 -4.22
N ARG A 163 0.08 1.64 -2.89
CA ARG A 163 0.70 2.63 -2.00
C ARG A 163 2.22 2.55 -1.94
N HIS A 164 2.82 1.44 -2.36
CA HIS A 164 4.24 1.14 -2.20
C HIS A 164 4.97 0.74 -3.51
N SER A 165 4.25 0.52 -4.62
CA SER A 165 4.84 0.15 -5.91
C SER A 165 5.44 1.34 -6.66
N ILE A 166 5.06 2.56 -6.29
CA ILE A 166 5.55 3.80 -6.89
C ILE A 166 6.50 4.47 -5.91
N GLU A 167 7.69 4.82 -6.38
CA GLU A 167 8.69 5.49 -5.56
C GLU A 167 8.21 6.89 -5.15
N ALA A 168 8.28 7.18 -3.85
CA ALA A 168 8.03 8.52 -3.35
C ALA A 168 9.18 9.44 -3.75
N THR A 169 8.84 10.56 -4.36
CA THR A 169 9.78 11.62 -4.76
C THR A 169 9.28 12.94 -4.21
N TRP A 170 10.15 13.95 -4.17
CA TRP A 170 9.72 15.30 -3.82
C TRP A 170 8.59 15.82 -4.73
N LEU A 171 8.48 15.31 -5.96
CA LEU A 171 7.51 15.79 -6.94
C LEU A 171 6.11 15.22 -6.70
N ASN A 172 5.99 13.95 -6.29
CA ASN A 172 4.71 13.28 -6.04
C ASN A 172 4.28 13.30 -4.56
N ASP A 173 5.09 13.87 -3.65
CA ASP A 173 4.82 13.95 -2.21
C ASP A 173 3.42 14.53 -1.84
N ARG A 174 2.79 15.32 -2.73
CA ARG A 174 1.44 15.89 -2.54
C ARG A 174 0.33 15.21 -3.34
N ASP A 175 0.66 14.23 -4.18
CA ASP A 175 -0.32 13.52 -5.01
C ASP A 175 -1.21 12.66 -4.12
N GLN A 176 -2.51 12.67 -4.43
CA GLN A 176 -3.54 12.02 -3.63
C GLN A 176 -3.93 10.68 -4.25
N PHE A 177 -3.91 9.62 -3.46
CA PHE A 177 -4.45 8.33 -3.81
C PHE A 177 -5.97 8.30 -3.62
N LEU A 178 -6.66 7.85 -4.65
CA LEU A 178 -8.10 8.02 -4.81
C LEU A 178 -8.85 6.69 -4.79
N TYR A 179 -10.17 6.82 -4.67
CA TYR A 179 -11.10 5.73 -4.90
C TYR A 179 -10.98 5.26 -6.36
N PRO A 180 -10.75 3.96 -6.62
CA PRO A 180 -10.52 3.45 -7.96
C PRO A 180 -11.79 3.33 -8.79
N ASN A 181 -11.65 3.30 -10.11
CA ASN A 181 -12.72 2.83 -10.99
C ASN A 181 -12.88 1.30 -10.91
N ASP A 182 -13.91 0.75 -11.55
CA ASP A 182 -14.23 -0.68 -11.43
C ASP A 182 -13.34 -1.63 -12.26
N GLY A 183 -12.42 -1.10 -13.08
CA GLY A 183 -11.60 -1.91 -13.99
C GLY A 183 -10.74 -2.97 -13.30
N TRP A 184 -10.30 -2.72 -12.06
CA TRP A 184 -9.49 -3.69 -11.30
C TRP A 184 -10.28 -4.93 -10.88
N LYS A 185 -11.63 -4.87 -10.80
CA LYS A 185 -12.46 -5.97 -10.28
C LYS A 185 -12.38 -7.22 -11.15
N SER A 186 -12.26 -7.05 -12.46
CA SER A 186 -12.11 -8.15 -13.42
C SER A 186 -10.65 -8.49 -13.74
N ASP A 187 -9.68 -7.62 -13.42
CA ASP A 187 -8.27 -7.85 -13.68
C ASP A 187 -7.65 -8.77 -12.61
N ARG A 188 -7.73 -10.08 -12.86
CA ARG A 188 -7.18 -11.11 -11.98
C ARG A 188 -5.65 -11.08 -11.92
N GLU A 189 -4.99 -10.72 -13.01
CA GLU A 189 -3.53 -10.61 -13.02
C GLU A 189 -3.07 -9.50 -12.08
N PHE A 190 -3.66 -8.29 -12.20
CA PHE A 190 -3.37 -7.18 -11.29
C PHE A 190 -3.66 -7.55 -9.83
N GLN A 191 -4.80 -8.17 -9.54
CA GLN A 191 -5.13 -8.64 -8.18
C GLN A 191 -4.06 -9.58 -7.62
N ASN A 192 -3.62 -10.55 -8.41
CA ASN A 192 -2.63 -11.55 -8.00
C ASN A 192 -1.23 -10.95 -7.87
N ASN A 193 -0.85 -10.03 -8.75
CA ASN A 193 0.40 -9.28 -8.67
C ASN A 193 0.46 -8.44 -7.38
N CYS A 194 -0.63 -7.76 -7.03
CA CYS A 194 -0.72 -7.01 -5.77
C CYS A 194 -0.63 -7.92 -4.53
N LEU A 195 -1.21 -9.13 -4.58
CA LEU A 195 -1.10 -10.12 -3.51
C LEU A 195 0.36 -10.54 -3.31
N VAL A 196 1.04 -10.96 -4.38
CA VAL A 196 2.45 -11.37 -4.32
C VAL A 196 3.35 -10.24 -3.83
N PHE A 197 3.15 -9.02 -4.34
CA PHE A 197 3.87 -7.85 -3.86
C PHE A 197 3.68 -7.65 -2.34
N THR A 198 2.46 -7.83 -1.84
CA THR A 198 2.14 -7.66 -0.42
C THR A 198 2.84 -8.69 0.47
N LEU A 199 2.92 -9.96 0.03
CA LEU A 199 3.52 -11.05 0.79
C LEU A 199 4.99 -10.78 1.14
N PHE A 200 5.75 -10.24 0.19
CA PHE A 200 7.20 -9.98 0.34
C PHE A 200 7.53 -8.49 0.51
N SER A 201 6.54 -7.66 0.84
CA SER A 201 6.74 -6.23 1.09
C SER A 201 7.47 -5.99 2.40
N ASN A 202 8.35 -4.98 2.44
CA ASN A 202 8.91 -4.48 3.71
C ASN A 202 7.86 -3.83 4.62
N SER A 203 6.69 -3.50 4.06
CA SER A 203 5.55 -2.98 4.80
C SER A 203 4.67 -4.10 5.37
N ASN A 204 5.01 -5.37 5.15
CA ASN A 204 4.41 -6.50 5.85
C ASN A 204 5.25 -6.85 7.09
N ASN A 205 4.80 -6.41 8.27
CA ASN A 205 5.47 -6.59 9.56
C ASN A 205 4.74 -7.61 10.44
N ILE A 206 4.08 -8.61 9.85
CA ILE A 206 3.61 -9.79 10.58
C ILE A 206 4.82 -10.44 11.25
N GLN A 207 4.66 -10.87 12.49
CA GLN A 207 5.69 -11.57 13.26
C GLN A 207 5.06 -12.74 14.01
N SER A 208 5.71 -13.89 13.97
CA SER A 208 5.25 -15.12 14.64
C SER A 208 5.17 -14.97 16.15
N GLN A 209 5.98 -14.09 16.77
CA GLN A 209 5.90 -13.83 18.21
C GLN A 209 4.57 -13.20 18.68
N HIS A 210 3.77 -12.67 17.76
CA HIS A 210 2.49 -12.03 18.06
C HIS A 210 1.28 -12.92 17.73
N GLY A 211 1.50 -14.19 17.37
CA GLY A 211 0.46 -15.18 17.09
C GLY A 211 0.72 -15.94 15.79
N THR A 212 -0.26 -16.77 15.42
CA THR A 212 -0.18 -17.62 14.23
C THR A 212 0.06 -16.81 12.96
N ASN A 213 1.02 -17.26 12.17
CA ASN A 213 1.36 -16.66 10.89
C ASN A 213 0.49 -17.24 9.77
N HIS A 214 -0.49 -16.47 9.32
CA HIS A 214 -1.39 -16.85 8.22
C HIS A 214 -0.85 -16.51 6.82
N TRP A 215 0.35 -15.95 6.70
CA TRP A 215 0.84 -15.28 5.49
C TRP A 215 1.88 -16.07 4.70
N ILE A 216 2.15 -17.32 5.06
CA ILE A 216 3.10 -18.20 4.37
C ILE A 216 2.47 -18.69 3.05
N PRO A 217 3.04 -18.36 1.87
CA PRO A 217 2.43 -18.73 0.58
C PRO A 217 2.86 -20.10 0.05
N PHE A 218 3.65 -20.85 0.82
CA PHE A 218 4.25 -22.12 0.43
C PHE A 218 3.73 -23.24 1.32
N SER A 219 3.85 -24.49 0.84
CA SER A 219 3.72 -25.69 1.66
C SER A 219 5.04 -26.06 2.37
N GLU A 220 4.96 -26.89 3.39
CA GLU A 220 6.12 -27.39 4.14
C GLU A 220 7.12 -28.13 3.24
N GLU A 221 6.61 -28.94 2.31
CA GLU A 221 7.43 -29.71 1.36
C GLU A 221 8.20 -28.78 0.41
N GLU A 222 7.56 -27.71 -0.06
CA GLU A 222 8.19 -26.76 -0.98
C GLU A 222 9.41 -26.07 -0.38
N VAL A 223 9.37 -25.79 0.94
CA VAL A 223 10.44 -25.06 1.63
C VAL A 223 11.34 -25.96 2.50
N GLY A 224 11.01 -27.25 2.62
CA GLY A 224 11.73 -28.18 3.48
C GLY A 224 11.60 -27.82 4.96
N ALA A 225 10.41 -27.42 5.41
CA ALA A 225 10.15 -27.10 6.81
C ALA A 225 10.36 -28.35 7.69
N GLN A 226 10.93 -28.15 8.88
CA GLN A 226 11.27 -29.23 9.81
C GLN A 226 10.07 -29.73 10.63
N ASP A 227 8.98 -28.95 10.66
CA ASP A 227 7.74 -29.24 11.38
C ASP A 227 6.57 -28.51 10.66
N ASN A 228 5.33 -28.79 11.07
CA ASN A 228 4.12 -28.29 10.44
C ASN A 228 3.89 -26.79 10.67
N PHE A 229 3.31 -26.11 9.69
CA PHE A 229 2.80 -24.75 9.88
C PHE A 229 1.53 -24.76 10.73
N GLU A 230 1.38 -23.75 11.59
CA GLU A 230 0.16 -23.53 12.37
C GLU A 230 -1.03 -23.11 11.50
N SER A 231 -0.78 -22.59 10.29
CA SER A 231 -1.82 -22.15 9.37
C SER A 231 -1.40 -22.29 7.91
N HIS A 232 -2.26 -22.94 7.13
CA HIS A 232 -2.14 -23.08 5.68
C HIS A 232 -2.94 -22.04 4.88
N PHE A 233 -3.56 -21.05 5.55
CA PHE A 233 -4.52 -20.13 4.92
C PHE A 233 -4.02 -19.51 3.60
N MET A 234 -2.85 -18.87 3.59
CA MET A 234 -2.39 -18.17 2.38
C MET A 234 -2.02 -19.12 1.24
N HIS A 235 -1.35 -20.23 1.56
CA HIS A 235 -1.09 -21.30 0.58
C HIS A 235 -2.41 -21.87 0.01
N ASP A 236 -3.37 -22.20 0.86
CA ASP A 236 -4.68 -22.71 0.43
C ASP A 236 -5.46 -21.67 -0.37
N PHE A 237 -5.33 -20.39 -0.04
CA PHE A 237 -5.94 -19.29 -0.78
C PHE A 237 -5.35 -19.20 -2.20
N ILE A 238 -4.03 -19.30 -2.32
CA ILE A 238 -3.33 -19.32 -3.62
C ILE A 238 -3.73 -20.54 -4.44
N MET A 239 -3.94 -21.69 -3.80
CA MET A 239 -4.32 -22.94 -4.45
C MET A 239 -5.83 -23.09 -4.72
N GLY A 240 -6.65 -22.12 -4.32
CA GLY A 240 -8.11 -22.19 -4.45
C GLY A 240 -8.78 -23.27 -3.59
N LYS A 241 -8.15 -23.62 -2.46
CA LYS A 241 -8.57 -24.70 -1.55
C LYS A 241 -9.28 -24.20 -0.28
N VAL A 242 -9.45 -22.88 -0.11
CA VAL A 242 -10.11 -22.31 1.07
C VAL A 242 -11.59 -22.70 1.06
N LYS A 243 -11.99 -23.49 2.06
CA LYS A 243 -13.39 -23.88 2.25
C LYS A 243 -14.16 -22.71 2.86
N GLU A 244 -15.32 -22.39 2.27
CA GLU A 244 -16.28 -21.52 2.94
C GLU A 244 -16.93 -22.31 4.09
N GLU A 245 -16.75 -21.84 5.31
CA GLU A 245 -17.54 -22.35 6.42
C GLU A 245 -18.97 -21.83 6.27
N LYS A 246 -19.90 -22.74 5.95
CA LYS A 246 -21.32 -22.46 6.10
C LYS A 246 -21.57 -22.08 7.57
N PRO A 247 -22.36 -21.03 7.87
CA PRO A 247 -22.78 -20.75 9.23
C PRO A 247 -23.40 -22.01 9.81
N GLN A 248 -22.86 -22.54 10.91
CA GLN A 248 -23.47 -23.65 11.63
C GLN A 248 -24.85 -23.20 12.10
N GLN A 249 -25.90 -23.70 11.45
CA GLN A 249 -27.22 -23.73 12.06
C GLN A 249 -27.11 -24.72 13.22
N GLU A 250 -27.33 -24.23 14.44
CA GLU A 250 -27.50 -25.08 15.61
C GLU A 250 -28.68 -26.04 15.36
N GLY A 251 -28.38 -27.34 15.35
CA GLY A 251 -29.33 -28.42 15.59
C GLY A 251 -30.07 -28.94 14.35
N THR A 252 -29.62 -30.05 13.79
CA THR A 252 -30.25 -31.37 14.00
C THR A 252 -29.47 -32.45 13.23
N ILE A 253 -29.31 -33.60 13.87
CA ILE A 253 -28.68 -34.80 13.31
C ILE A 253 -29.67 -35.40 12.31
N GLN A 254 -29.62 -35.01 11.03
CA GLN A 254 -30.15 -35.83 9.93
C GLN A 254 -29.67 -35.27 8.60
N ASP A 255 -28.64 -35.86 8.02
CA ASP A 255 -28.62 -36.28 6.60
C ASP A 255 -27.22 -36.79 6.23
N LEU A 256 -27.08 -38.11 6.25
CA LEU A 256 -25.86 -38.85 5.88
C LEU A 256 -25.77 -39.11 4.37
N PHE A 257 -26.68 -38.55 3.58
CA PHE A 257 -26.73 -38.66 2.12
C PHE A 257 -27.36 -37.40 1.51
N THR A 258 -26.55 -36.38 1.25
CA THR A 258 -26.95 -35.34 0.29
C THR A 258 -25.82 -35.20 -0.71
N GLU A 259 -26.15 -35.53 -1.95
CA GLU A 259 -25.28 -35.45 -3.11
C GLU A 259 -24.71 -34.03 -3.26
N GLN A 260 -23.51 -33.95 -3.83
CA GLN A 260 -22.82 -32.71 -4.14
C GLN A 260 -23.66 -31.87 -5.11
N GLU A 261 -24.46 -30.95 -4.58
CA GLU A 261 -25.01 -29.87 -5.38
C GLU A 261 -23.89 -28.88 -5.73
N ALA A 262 -23.68 -28.72 -7.04
CA ALA A 262 -22.76 -27.76 -7.61
C ALA A 262 -23.10 -26.35 -7.11
N GLN A 263 -22.10 -25.71 -6.50
CA GLN A 263 -22.19 -24.33 -6.03
C GLN A 263 -22.54 -23.41 -7.22
N THR A 264 -23.69 -22.77 -7.15
CA THR A 264 -23.94 -21.55 -7.93
C THR A 264 -23.01 -20.46 -7.36
N PRO A 265 -22.12 -19.86 -8.18
CA PRO A 265 -21.24 -18.81 -7.68
C PRO A 265 -22.09 -17.59 -7.41
N ASP A 266 -22.29 -17.30 -6.13
CA ASP A 266 -22.73 -15.97 -5.72
C ASP A 266 -21.64 -15.02 -6.25
N GLY A 267 -21.99 -14.16 -7.21
CA GLY A 267 -21.04 -13.32 -7.97
C GLY A 267 -20.22 -12.33 -7.12
N ASN A 268 -20.40 -12.37 -5.80
CA ASN A 268 -19.71 -11.57 -4.79
C ASN A 268 -18.78 -12.39 -3.87
N SER A 269 -18.64 -13.72 -4.04
CA SER A 269 -17.62 -14.46 -3.28
C SER A 269 -16.24 -14.19 -3.87
N PHE A 270 -15.41 -13.50 -3.09
CA PHE A 270 -14.03 -13.16 -3.44
C PHE A 270 -13.04 -14.30 -3.13
N THR A 271 -13.51 -15.43 -2.60
CA THR A 271 -12.70 -16.61 -2.30
C THR A 271 -12.35 -17.35 -3.60
N PRO A 272 -11.06 -17.57 -3.91
CA PRO A 272 -10.68 -18.36 -5.09
C PRO A 272 -11.16 -19.81 -4.96
N THR A 273 -11.78 -20.33 -6.02
CA THR A 273 -12.19 -21.75 -6.15
C THR A 273 -11.22 -22.57 -7.01
N GLU A 274 -10.29 -21.89 -7.67
CA GLU A 274 -9.24 -22.48 -8.52
C GLU A 274 -7.89 -21.85 -8.15
N PRO A 275 -6.76 -22.55 -8.43
CA PRO A 275 -5.43 -21.99 -8.25
C PRO A 275 -5.26 -20.65 -8.98
N LEU A 276 -4.63 -19.69 -8.30
CA LEU A 276 -4.32 -18.38 -8.85
C LEU A 276 -3.31 -18.51 -10.00
N LYS A 277 -3.50 -17.70 -11.04
CA LYS A 277 -2.58 -17.57 -12.17
C LYS A 277 -1.74 -16.31 -11.99
N PHE A 278 -0.42 -16.45 -12.02
CA PHE A 278 0.52 -15.36 -11.78
C PHE A 278 1.15 -14.87 -13.09
N SER A 279 1.48 -13.57 -13.14
CA SER A 279 2.35 -13.04 -14.19
C SER A 279 3.77 -13.60 -14.04
N GLN A 280 4.61 -13.40 -15.06
CA GLN A 280 6.01 -13.80 -15.00
C GLN A 280 6.76 -13.14 -13.84
N GLU A 281 6.50 -11.85 -13.60
CA GLU A 281 7.11 -11.05 -12.54
C GLU A 281 6.66 -11.52 -11.15
N ALA A 282 5.37 -11.81 -11.00
CA ALA A 282 4.84 -12.35 -9.74
C ALA A 282 5.38 -13.75 -9.45
N GLN A 283 5.50 -14.60 -10.48
CA GLN A 283 6.12 -15.92 -10.33
C GLN A 283 7.59 -15.81 -9.92
N ALA A 284 8.36 -14.90 -10.52
CA ALA A 284 9.75 -14.66 -10.15
C ALA A 284 9.92 -14.24 -8.68
N VAL A 285 9.00 -13.41 -8.16
CA VAL A 285 8.98 -13.04 -6.73
C VAL A 285 8.67 -14.25 -5.85
N LEU A 286 7.68 -15.08 -6.21
CA LEU A 286 7.36 -16.29 -5.45
C LEU A 286 8.53 -17.27 -5.44
N ASP A 287 9.22 -17.44 -6.58
CA ASP A 287 10.37 -18.33 -6.71
C ASP A 287 11.55 -17.85 -5.83
N ALA A 288 11.91 -16.55 -5.92
CA ALA A 288 12.95 -15.95 -5.09
C ALA A 288 12.59 -15.99 -3.59
N GLY A 289 11.31 -15.76 -3.25
CA GLY A 289 10.80 -15.90 -1.90
C GLY A 289 10.93 -17.33 -1.38
N ARG A 290 10.60 -18.33 -2.20
CA ARG A 290 10.69 -19.75 -1.84
C ARG A 290 12.13 -20.17 -1.57
N ASP A 291 13.09 -19.70 -2.38
CA ASP A 291 14.50 -20.01 -2.16
C ASP A 291 15.05 -19.36 -0.88
N LEU A 292 14.58 -18.16 -0.53
CA LEU A 292 14.87 -17.55 0.78
C LEU A 292 14.30 -18.38 1.94
N TRP A 293 13.06 -18.85 1.85
CA TRP A 293 12.46 -19.74 2.86
C TRP A 293 13.20 -21.06 3.00
N ARG A 294 13.56 -21.69 1.87
CA ARG A 294 14.39 -22.92 1.86
C ARG A 294 15.71 -22.72 2.58
N TYR A 295 16.36 -21.57 2.35
CA TYR A 295 17.61 -21.26 3.03
C TYR A 295 17.42 -21.05 4.54
N TYR A 296 16.32 -20.42 4.95
CA TYR A 296 15.97 -20.26 6.36
C TYR A 296 15.71 -21.61 7.05
N HIS A 297 14.93 -22.52 6.45
CA HIS A 297 14.62 -23.81 7.08
C HIS A 297 15.80 -24.80 7.15
N LYS A 298 16.92 -24.51 6.47
CA LYS A 298 18.19 -25.23 6.65
C LYS A 298 18.92 -24.82 7.93
N GLN A 299 18.58 -23.69 8.54
CA GLN A 299 19.24 -23.22 9.76
C GLN A 299 18.80 -24.03 10.98
N ALA A 300 19.69 -24.15 11.96
CA ALA A 300 19.37 -24.85 13.21
C ALA A 300 18.31 -24.08 14.01
N GLY A 301 17.25 -24.77 14.43
CA GLY A 301 16.16 -24.15 15.21
C GLY A 301 15.29 -23.18 14.41
N ALA A 302 15.23 -23.32 13.08
CA ALA A 302 14.35 -22.53 12.24
C ALA A 302 12.89 -22.71 12.69
N ASN A 303 12.20 -21.59 12.96
CA ASN A 303 10.80 -21.60 13.36
C ASN A 303 9.91 -21.91 12.13
N PRO A 304 9.13 -23.01 12.11
CA PRO A 304 8.20 -23.33 11.02
C PRO A 304 7.28 -22.15 10.67
N ASN A 305 6.83 -21.39 11.68
CA ASN A 305 5.86 -20.31 11.51
C ASN A 305 6.50 -18.94 11.19
N ALA A 306 7.79 -18.90 10.87
CA ALA A 306 8.49 -17.64 10.59
C ALA A 306 7.83 -16.86 9.44
N SER A 307 7.60 -15.57 9.68
CA SER A 307 7.18 -14.61 8.67
C SER A 307 8.36 -14.10 7.84
N TYR A 308 8.09 -13.38 6.75
CA TYR A 308 9.13 -12.66 6.02
C TYR A 308 9.95 -11.73 6.95
N TYR A 309 9.28 -11.07 7.89
CA TYR A 309 9.94 -10.22 8.87
C TYR A 309 10.88 -11.04 9.76
N ASP A 310 10.42 -12.17 10.30
CA ASP A 310 11.19 -13.01 11.20
C ASP A 310 12.43 -13.59 10.51
N ILE A 311 12.29 -14.01 9.24
CA ILE A 311 13.43 -14.50 8.44
C ILE A 311 14.47 -13.40 8.28
N LYS A 312 14.06 -12.18 7.89
CA LYS A 312 15.00 -11.05 7.83
C LYS A 312 15.64 -10.75 9.18
N MET A 313 14.85 -10.80 10.26
CA MET A 313 15.34 -10.55 11.61
C MET A 313 16.39 -11.57 12.05
N HIS A 314 16.22 -12.85 11.69
CA HIS A 314 17.18 -13.92 11.99
C HIS A 314 18.56 -13.62 11.40
N PHE A 315 18.63 -13.28 10.11
CA PHE A 315 19.90 -13.05 9.43
C PHE A 315 20.50 -11.65 9.67
N GLN A 316 19.67 -10.62 9.82
CA GLN A 316 20.14 -9.25 10.01
C GLN A 316 20.41 -8.94 11.49
N GLY A 317 19.76 -9.65 12.41
CA GLY A 317 19.82 -9.34 13.83
C GLY A 317 19.20 -7.98 14.17
N THR A 318 19.44 -7.53 15.41
CA THR A 318 18.87 -6.28 15.93
C THR A 318 19.93 -5.38 16.56
N LYS A 319 19.64 -4.08 16.62
CA LYS A 319 20.41 -3.06 17.34
C LYS A 319 19.49 -2.26 18.25
N THR A 320 20.05 -1.74 19.33
CA THR A 320 19.38 -0.76 20.20
C THR A 320 19.71 0.64 19.71
N THR A 321 18.68 1.40 19.32
CA THR A 321 18.80 2.79 18.92
C THR A 321 19.23 3.69 20.09
N LYS A 322 19.72 4.90 19.80
CA LYS A 322 20.04 5.92 20.83
C LYS A 322 18.85 6.24 21.74
N SER A 323 17.63 6.03 21.26
CA SER A 323 16.37 6.19 22.01
C SER A 323 15.96 4.95 22.83
N GLY A 324 16.80 3.91 22.91
CA GLY A 324 16.51 2.66 23.65
C GLY A 324 15.56 1.69 22.95
N LYS A 325 15.10 1.99 21.72
CA LYS A 325 14.24 1.09 20.93
C LYS A 325 15.06 0.04 20.20
N VAL A 326 14.60 -1.20 20.21
CA VAL A 326 15.16 -2.30 19.39
C VAL A 326 14.72 -2.14 17.94
N GLN A 327 15.66 -2.24 17.01
CA GLN A 327 15.42 -2.12 15.57
C GLN A 327 16.23 -3.18 14.83
N MET A 328 15.67 -3.78 13.78
CA MET A 328 16.41 -4.68 12.88
C MET A 328 17.57 -3.94 12.20
N ASN A 329 18.71 -4.62 12.00
CA ASN A 329 19.79 -4.06 11.19
C ASN A 329 19.39 -4.01 9.71
N SER A 330 20.04 -3.15 8.93
CA SER A 330 19.80 -3.03 7.48
C SER A 330 20.59 -4.04 6.64
N THR A 331 21.58 -4.70 7.25
CA THR A 331 22.56 -5.57 6.60
C THR A 331 22.75 -6.86 7.40
N SER A 332 23.25 -7.90 6.73
CA SER A 332 23.68 -9.16 7.33
C SER A 332 25.12 -9.46 6.90
N GLU A 333 25.85 -10.26 7.68
CA GLU A 333 27.16 -10.81 7.30
C GLU A 333 27.03 -12.10 6.46
N ASP A 334 25.85 -12.70 6.40
CA ASP A 334 25.60 -13.92 5.61
C ASP A 334 25.50 -13.59 4.11
N ALA A 335 26.55 -13.97 3.37
CA ALA A 335 26.66 -13.70 1.93
C ALA A 335 25.57 -14.41 1.10
N THR A 336 25.17 -15.63 1.50
CA THR A 336 24.14 -16.41 0.79
C THR A 336 22.78 -15.76 0.97
N TYR A 337 22.43 -15.41 2.21
CA TYR A 337 21.22 -14.65 2.51
C TYR A 337 21.18 -13.32 1.76
N ASN A 338 22.28 -12.57 1.74
CA ASN A 338 22.34 -11.28 1.06
C ASN A 338 22.10 -11.41 -0.45
N ALA A 339 22.61 -12.47 -1.10
CA ALA A 339 22.35 -12.75 -2.51
C ALA A 339 20.86 -13.06 -2.75
N LEU A 340 20.28 -13.98 -1.97
CA LEU A 340 18.85 -14.35 -2.07
C LEU A 340 17.93 -13.14 -1.83
N LEU A 341 18.27 -12.30 -0.85
CA LEU A 341 17.52 -11.08 -0.56
C LEU A 341 17.65 -10.05 -1.68
N ALA A 342 18.81 -9.94 -2.32
CA ALA A 342 19.02 -9.06 -3.47
C ALA A 342 18.18 -9.52 -4.67
N ASP A 343 18.14 -10.82 -4.95
CA ASP A 343 17.33 -11.40 -6.03
C ASP A 343 15.84 -11.19 -5.79
N LEU A 344 15.37 -11.39 -4.54
CA LEU A 344 14.00 -11.08 -4.15
C LEU A 344 13.66 -9.59 -4.31
N ARG A 345 14.56 -8.69 -3.88
CA ARG A 345 14.37 -7.24 -4.02
C ARG A 345 14.32 -6.81 -5.49
N GLN A 346 15.17 -7.38 -6.33
CA GLN A 346 15.18 -7.09 -7.76
C GLN A 346 13.89 -7.58 -8.42
N SER A 347 13.43 -8.78 -8.08
CA SER A 347 12.15 -9.32 -8.58
C SER A 347 10.96 -8.47 -8.12
N MET A 348 10.97 -8.03 -6.85
CA MET A 348 9.96 -7.10 -6.31
C MET A 348 9.94 -5.75 -7.04
N LYS A 349 11.11 -5.22 -7.44
CA LYS A 349 11.19 -3.99 -8.24
C LYS A 349 10.58 -4.16 -9.62
N LEU A 350 10.82 -5.29 -10.27
CA LEU A 350 10.21 -5.60 -11.58
C LEU A 350 8.69 -5.76 -11.46
N LEU A 351 8.22 -6.45 -10.43
CA LEU A 351 6.78 -6.57 -10.15
C LEU A 351 6.13 -5.21 -9.85
N ALA A 352 6.81 -4.33 -9.11
CA ALA A 352 6.33 -2.98 -8.85
C ALA A 352 6.16 -2.16 -10.14
N ALA A 353 7.14 -2.23 -11.04
CA ALA A 353 7.08 -1.57 -12.34
C ALA A 353 5.96 -2.13 -13.24
N HIS A 354 5.62 -3.42 -13.10
CA HIS A 354 4.49 -4.03 -13.80
C HIS A 354 3.13 -3.61 -13.22
N ILE A 355 3.05 -3.37 -11.90
CA ILE A 355 1.85 -2.88 -11.21
C ILE A 355 1.59 -1.40 -11.50
N GLU A 356 2.64 -0.58 -11.58
CA GLU A 356 2.54 0.89 -11.63
C GLU A 356 1.59 1.43 -12.73
N PRO A 357 1.64 1.00 -14.01
CA PRO A 357 0.73 1.52 -15.04
C PRO A 357 -0.75 1.34 -14.68
N LYS A 358 -1.09 0.21 -14.06
CA LYS A 358 -2.45 -0.13 -13.62
C LYS A 358 -2.94 0.75 -12.49
N VAL A 359 -2.04 1.31 -11.68
CA VAL A 359 -2.39 2.29 -10.64
C VAL A 359 -3.09 3.51 -11.26
N TYR A 360 -2.55 4.00 -12.37
CA TYR A 360 -3.12 5.13 -13.09
C TYR A 360 -4.35 4.72 -13.90
N ASP A 361 -4.33 3.57 -14.58
CA ASP A 361 -5.46 3.10 -15.39
C ASP A 361 -6.71 2.84 -14.54
N TYR A 362 -6.54 2.32 -13.32
CA TYR A 362 -7.64 2.12 -12.36
C TYR A 362 -7.96 3.35 -11.53
N GLY A 363 -7.29 4.49 -11.79
CA GLY A 363 -7.62 5.78 -11.20
C GLY A 363 -7.23 5.92 -9.74
N PHE A 364 -6.39 5.04 -9.21
CA PHE A 364 -5.82 5.21 -7.87
C PHE A 364 -4.94 6.45 -7.78
N LEU A 365 -4.32 6.88 -8.88
CA LEU A 365 -3.62 8.15 -9.02
C LEU A 365 -4.04 8.87 -10.31
N LYS A 366 -3.89 10.19 -10.31
CA LYS A 366 -4.00 11.01 -11.53
C LYS A 366 -2.63 11.11 -12.21
N LYS A 367 -2.65 11.14 -13.55
CA LYS A 367 -1.46 11.37 -14.38
C LYS A 367 -1.06 12.84 -14.38
#